data_AF-A0A164QQZ8-F1
#
_entry.id   AF-A0A164QQZ8-F1
#
_cell.length_a   1.000
_cell.length_b   1.000
_cell.length_c   1.000
_cell.angle_alpha   90.00
_cell.angle_beta   90.00
_cell.angle_gamma   90.00
#
_symmetry.space_group_name_H-M   'P 1'
#
loop_
_entity.id
_entity.type
_entity.pdbx_description
1 polymer ?
#
loop_
_entity_poly.entity_id
_entity_poly.type
_entity_poly.pdbx_seq_one_letter_code
_entity_poly.pdbx_strand_id
1 'polypeptide(L)'
;MGVEFEDSSSVAFSEFELGGVLYDEDNQFDGLRALVGLLGRTCTRAKVSPSSVLELDFDDGSRVMAKPRDEVESWEYTAANGSTMICLPEGDIESMPRPFRHIPPAVTAGPPSEGATVVKISGGQDSGIEFSDRTVLRTDVPLDSAYLILRESVVSSHLIEKRQQIELSSGYFLPLDG
;
A
#
# COMPACT_ATOMS: atom_id res chain seq x y z
N MET A 1 4.96 -0.13 2.18
CA MET A 1 4.42 -0.90 1.02
C MET A 1 3.35 -1.87 1.52
N GLY A 2 2.47 -2.44 0.70
CA GLY A 2 1.49 -3.39 1.24
C GLY A 2 0.62 -4.10 0.21
N VAL A 3 -0.07 -5.15 0.65
CA VAL A 3 -1.05 -5.92 -0.12
C VAL A 3 -2.40 -5.90 0.59
N GLU A 4 -3.47 -5.87 -0.20
CA GLU A 4 -4.85 -5.99 0.27
C GLU A 4 -5.47 -7.23 -0.37
N PHE A 5 -6.17 -8.02 0.43
CA PHE A 5 -6.79 -9.27 0.01
C PHE A 5 -8.28 -9.06 -0.27
N GLU A 6 -8.90 -9.99 -0.99
CA GLU A 6 -10.31 -9.90 -1.38
C GLU A 6 -11.27 -9.83 -0.18
N ASP A 7 -10.87 -10.36 0.98
CA ASP A 7 -11.66 -10.30 2.21
C ASP A 7 -11.53 -8.95 2.95
N SER A 8 -10.86 -7.96 2.35
CA SER A 8 -10.53 -6.66 2.94
C SER A 8 -9.53 -6.70 4.09
N SER A 9 -8.84 -7.83 4.30
CA SER A 9 -7.63 -7.84 5.13
C SER A 9 -6.45 -7.25 4.34
N SER A 10 -5.44 -6.76 5.05
CA SER A 10 -4.25 -6.18 4.43
C SER A 10 -2.98 -6.48 5.22
N VAL A 11 -1.84 -6.46 4.54
CA VAL A 11 -0.52 -6.44 5.18
C VAL A 11 0.27 -5.24 4.67
N ALA A 12 0.78 -4.43 5.59
CA ALA A 12 1.78 -3.42 5.33
C ALA A 12 3.19 -3.94 5.68
N PHE A 13 4.18 -3.54 4.89
CA PHE A 13 5.58 -3.89 5.03
C PHE A 13 6.43 -2.62 5.02
N SER A 14 7.36 -2.55 5.96
CA SER A 14 8.50 -1.63 5.89
C SER A 14 9.58 -2.20 4.96
N GLU A 15 9.82 -3.51 5.05
CA GLU A 15 10.74 -4.26 4.19
C GLU A 15 10.15 -5.66 3.92
N PHE A 16 10.36 -6.20 2.71
CA PHE A 16 10.00 -7.59 2.40
C PHE A 16 10.87 -8.18 1.28
N GLU A 17 10.95 -9.50 1.23
CA GLU A 17 11.59 -10.27 0.17
C GLU A 17 10.52 -10.93 -0.72
N LEU A 18 10.69 -10.82 -2.04
CA LEU A 18 9.86 -11.52 -3.02
C LEU A 18 10.72 -11.98 -4.19
N GLY A 19 10.70 -13.29 -4.48
CA GLY A 19 11.52 -13.87 -5.54
C GLY A 19 13.03 -13.74 -5.31
N GLY A 20 13.47 -13.68 -4.05
CA GLY A 20 14.89 -13.51 -3.68
C GLY A 20 15.40 -12.07 -3.77
N VAL A 21 14.52 -11.09 -4.03
CA VAL A 21 14.85 -9.67 -4.06
C VAL A 21 14.30 -9.01 -2.81
N LEU A 22 15.16 -8.26 -2.11
CA LEU A 22 14.78 -7.45 -0.94
C LEU A 22 14.26 -6.09 -1.40
N TYR A 23 13.11 -5.70 -0.85
CA TYR A 23 12.49 -4.41 -1.08
C TYR A 23 12.30 -3.65 0.24
N ASP A 24 12.77 -2.40 0.29
CA ASP A 24 12.85 -1.53 1.47
C ASP A 24 12.51 -0.07 1.09
N GLU A 25 12.87 0.89 1.97
CA GLU A 25 12.69 2.32 1.71
C GLU A 25 13.46 2.85 0.49
N ASP A 26 14.58 2.24 0.11
CA ASP A 26 15.45 2.74 -0.97
C ASP A 26 14.96 2.32 -2.36
N ASN A 27 14.21 1.21 -2.44
CA ASN A 27 13.65 0.68 -3.69
C ASN A 27 12.13 0.43 -3.62
N GLN A 28 11.45 1.19 -2.76
CA GLN A 28 10.04 1.05 -2.42
C GLN A 28 9.11 0.87 -3.62
N PHE A 29 9.41 1.54 -4.73
CA PHE A 29 8.59 1.49 -5.95
C PHE A 29 8.71 0.18 -6.72
N ASP A 30 9.91 -0.38 -6.80
CA ASP A 30 10.10 -1.68 -7.41
C ASP A 30 9.46 -2.77 -6.54
N GLY A 31 9.45 -2.57 -5.22
CA GLY A 31 8.69 -3.39 -4.28
C GLY A 31 7.18 -3.34 -4.53
N LEU A 32 6.59 -2.14 -4.64
CA LEU A 32 5.17 -1.99 -4.98
C LEU A 32 4.83 -2.67 -6.32
N ARG A 33 5.69 -2.54 -7.33
CA ARG A 33 5.50 -3.22 -8.63
C ARG A 33 5.55 -4.74 -8.49
N ALA A 34 6.43 -5.26 -7.64
CA ALA A 34 6.51 -6.69 -7.38
C ALA A 34 5.23 -7.19 -6.68
N LEU A 35 4.70 -6.45 -5.71
CA LEU A 35 3.44 -6.76 -5.02
C LEU A 35 2.22 -6.68 -5.95
N VAL A 36 2.22 -5.76 -6.91
CA VAL A 36 1.19 -5.69 -7.97
C VAL A 36 1.06 -7.01 -8.73
N GLY A 37 2.17 -7.72 -8.97
CA GLY A 37 2.15 -9.03 -9.62
C GLY A 37 1.35 -10.10 -8.86
N LEU A 38 1.09 -9.87 -7.57
CA LEU A 38 0.31 -10.75 -6.70
C LEU A 38 -1.19 -10.40 -6.69
N LEU A 39 -1.61 -9.30 -7.30
CA LEU A 39 -3.02 -8.93 -7.33
C LEU A 39 -3.85 -9.95 -8.12
N GLY A 40 -4.96 -10.37 -7.53
CA GLY A 40 -5.80 -11.45 -8.06
C GLY A 40 -5.23 -12.86 -7.84
N ARG A 41 -4.10 -13.00 -7.13
CA ARG A 41 -3.60 -14.30 -6.66
C ARG A 41 -4.19 -14.65 -5.32
N THR A 42 -4.42 -15.94 -5.11
CA THR A 42 -4.90 -16.46 -3.83
C THR A 42 -3.72 -16.66 -2.88
N CYS A 43 -3.76 -16.04 -1.70
CA CYS A 43 -2.85 -16.41 -0.61
C CYS A 43 -3.29 -17.77 -0.04
N THR A 44 -2.48 -18.80 -0.28
CA THR A 44 -2.76 -20.18 0.12
C THR A 44 -2.29 -20.50 1.54
N ARG A 45 -1.33 -19.75 2.05
CA ARG A 45 -0.82 -19.89 3.42
C ARG A 45 -0.26 -18.56 3.91
N ALA A 46 -0.64 -18.18 5.12
CA ALA A 46 -0.01 -17.10 5.89
C ALA A 46 0.48 -17.67 7.22
N LYS A 47 1.74 -17.40 7.58
CA LYS A 47 2.36 -17.93 8.81
C LYS A 47 3.32 -16.91 9.40
N VAL A 48 3.27 -16.77 10.72
CA VAL A 48 4.33 -16.11 11.51
C VAL A 48 5.19 -17.21 12.15
N SER A 49 6.50 -17.14 11.94
CA SER A 49 7.48 -18.06 12.56
C SER A 49 7.75 -17.71 14.03
N PRO A 50 8.39 -18.60 14.81
CA PRO A 50 8.82 -18.27 16.17
C PRO A 50 9.82 -17.11 16.27
N SER A 51 10.50 -16.77 15.17
CA SER A 51 11.38 -15.61 15.04
C SER A 51 10.67 -14.42 14.38
N SER A 52 9.34 -14.36 14.47
CA SER A 52 8.51 -13.25 14.01
C SER A 52 8.60 -12.90 12.52
N VAL A 53 9.16 -13.80 11.71
CA VAL A 53 9.13 -13.69 10.25
C VAL A 53 7.72 -14.01 9.76
N LEU A 54 7.13 -13.10 8.99
CA LEU A 54 5.89 -13.31 8.26
C LEU A 54 6.20 -13.97 6.92
N GLU A 55 5.49 -15.05 6.61
CA GLU A 55 5.54 -15.78 5.35
C GLU A 55 4.15 -15.81 4.72
N LEU A 56 4.04 -15.38 3.46
CA LEU A 56 2.84 -15.47 2.64
C LEU A 56 3.15 -16.29 1.37
N ASP A 57 2.44 -17.40 1.17
CA ASP A 57 2.55 -18.25 -0.02
C ASP A 57 1.32 -18.05 -0.92
N PHE A 58 1.55 -17.80 -2.21
CA PHE A 58 0.50 -17.60 -3.21
C PHE A 58 0.33 -18.81 -4.12
N ASP A 59 -0.84 -18.92 -4.77
CA ASP A 59 -1.22 -20.04 -5.64
C ASP A 59 -0.34 -20.20 -6.89
N ASP A 60 0.31 -19.14 -7.35
CA ASP A 60 1.28 -19.17 -8.45
C ASP A 60 2.70 -19.57 -8.02
N GLY A 61 2.88 -19.89 -6.73
CA GLY A 61 4.17 -20.27 -6.14
C GLY A 61 5.00 -19.09 -5.65
N SER A 62 4.52 -17.85 -5.81
CA SER A 62 5.17 -16.67 -5.24
C SER A 62 5.18 -16.74 -3.72
N ARG A 63 6.27 -16.27 -3.11
CA ARG A 63 6.43 -16.18 -1.66
C ARG A 63 6.90 -14.80 -1.27
N VAL A 64 6.17 -14.16 -0.36
CA VAL A 64 6.58 -12.93 0.31
C VAL A 64 7.08 -13.27 1.72
N MET A 65 8.23 -12.74 2.10
CA MET A 65 8.78 -12.88 3.45
C MET A 65 9.11 -11.51 4.05
N ALA A 66 8.69 -11.24 5.27
CA ALA A 66 9.08 -10.03 6.00
C ALA A 66 9.72 -10.41 7.33
N LYS A 67 10.98 -10.01 7.52
CA LYS A 67 11.76 -10.30 8.73
C LYS A 67 11.66 -9.13 9.71
N PRO A 68 11.77 -9.39 11.03
CA PRO A 68 11.93 -8.33 12.00
C PRO A 68 13.16 -7.46 11.73
N ARG A 69 13.01 -6.16 11.95
CA ARG A 69 14.07 -5.15 12.00
C ARG A 69 14.20 -4.64 13.43
N ASP A 70 15.42 -4.29 13.81
CA ASP A 70 15.72 -3.82 15.19
C ASP A 70 15.23 -2.40 15.46
N GLU A 71 15.01 -1.61 14.40
CA GLU A 71 14.83 -0.16 14.52
C GLU A 71 13.38 0.30 14.29
N VAL A 72 12.59 -0.50 13.56
CA VAL A 72 11.27 -0.10 13.06
C VAL A 72 10.28 -1.25 13.10
N GLU A 73 8.99 -0.90 13.12
CA GLU A 73 7.91 -1.84 12.86
C GLU A 73 8.11 -2.46 11.47
N SER A 74 8.11 -3.79 11.41
CA SER A 74 8.55 -4.51 10.20
C SER A 74 7.39 -4.83 9.26
N TRP A 75 6.27 -5.25 9.86
CA TRP A 75 5.03 -5.52 9.15
C TRP A 75 3.83 -5.34 10.07
N GLU A 76 2.68 -5.00 9.48
CA GLU A 76 1.39 -4.90 10.15
C GLU A 76 0.36 -5.67 9.34
N TYR A 77 -0.31 -6.63 9.97
CA TYR A 77 -1.50 -7.28 9.41
C TYR A 77 -2.75 -6.67 10.02
N THR A 78 -3.70 -6.29 9.16
CA THR A 78 -5.02 -5.80 9.54
C THR A 78 -6.06 -6.75 9.00
N ALA A 79 -6.82 -7.41 9.88
CA ALA A 79 -7.92 -8.26 9.48
C ALA A 79 -9.12 -7.43 8.99
N ALA A 80 -10.01 -8.05 8.22
CA ALA A 80 -11.26 -7.44 7.74
C ALA A 80 -12.13 -6.83 8.84
N ASN A 81 -12.07 -7.40 10.06
CA ASN A 81 -12.82 -6.89 11.20
C ASN A 81 -12.14 -5.69 11.90
N GLY A 82 -10.93 -5.30 11.47
CA GLY A 82 -10.12 -4.22 12.02
C GLY A 82 -9.20 -4.62 13.19
N SER A 83 -9.12 -5.90 13.58
CA SER A 83 -8.08 -6.34 14.51
C SER A 83 -6.73 -6.34 13.82
N THR A 84 -5.67 -5.96 14.52
CA THR A 84 -4.33 -5.87 13.95
C THR A 84 -3.32 -6.74 14.68
N MET A 85 -2.28 -7.14 13.96
CA MET A 85 -1.08 -7.77 14.48
C MET A 85 0.13 -7.03 13.93
N ILE A 86 1.00 -6.54 14.81
CA ILE A 86 2.13 -5.70 14.46
C ILE A 86 3.41 -6.41 14.90
N CYS A 87 4.39 -6.47 14.02
CA CYS A 87 5.77 -6.80 14.36
C CYS A 87 6.53 -5.54 14.71
N LEU A 88 6.70 -5.30 16.00
CA LEU A 88 7.45 -4.20 16.58
C LEU A 88 8.96 -4.36 16.30
N PRO A 89 9.75 -3.31 16.59
CA PRO A 89 11.20 -3.41 16.61
C PRO A 89 11.68 -4.62 17.43
N GLU A 90 12.80 -5.21 17.02
CA GLU A 90 13.40 -6.41 17.62
C GLU A 90 12.55 -7.70 17.48
N GLY A 91 11.39 -7.62 16.82
CA GLY A 91 10.55 -8.77 16.50
C GLY A 91 9.49 -9.12 17.53
N ASP A 92 9.20 -8.24 18.48
CA ASP A 92 8.05 -8.42 19.37
C ASP A 92 6.74 -8.36 18.58
N ILE A 93 5.80 -9.26 18.90
CA ILE A 93 4.48 -9.28 18.26
C ILE A 93 3.43 -8.72 19.21
N GLU A 94 2.80 -7.63 18.80
CA GLU A 94 1.62 -7.08 19.47
C GLU A 94 0.34 -7.46 18.70
N SER A 95 -0.70 -7.83 19.42
CA SER A 95 -2.02 -8.11 18.84
C SER A 95 -3.06 -7.19 19.47
N MET A 96 -3.65 -6.33 18.64
CA MET A 96 -4.70 -5.43 19.07
C MET A 96 -6.06 -5.95 18.63
N PRO A 97 -7.02 -6.12 19.55
CA PRO A 97 -8.37 -6.50 19.17
C PRO A 97 -9.02 -5.37 18.36
N ARG A 98 -10.10 -5.70 17.65
CA ARG A 98 -10.88 -4.74 16.87
C ARG A 98 -11.10 -3.45 17.67
N PRO A 99 -10.71 -2.27 17.15
CA PRO A 99 -10.97 -1.01 17.82
C PRO A 99 -12.49 -0.79 17.97
N PHE A 100 -12.92 -0.30 19.13
CA PHE A 100 -14.31 0.12 19.34
C PHE A 100 -14.60 1.29 18.38
N ARG A 101 -15.21 0.98 17.23
CA ARG A 101 -15.30 1.81 16.02
C ARG A 101 -13.95 2.05 15.34
N HIS A 102 -13.68 1.26 14.31
CA HIS A 102 -12.84 1.73 13.23
C HIS A 102 -13.64 2.83 12.50
N ILE A 103 -13.35 4.08 12.83
CA ILE A 103 -13.66 5.18 11.93
C ILE A 103 -12.50 5.14 10.93
N PRO A 104 -12.73 4.79 9.65
CA PRO A 104 -11.69 4.99 8.65
C PRO A 104 -11.19 6.43 8.81
N PRO A 105 -9.87 6.70 8.84
CA PRO A 105 -9.40 8.07 8.86
C PRO A 105 -10.13 8.82 7.75
N ALA A 106 -10.73 9.97 8.10
CA ALA A 106 -11.54 10.71 7.15
C ALA A 106 -10.68 10.97 5.91
N VAL A 107 -11.06 10.37 4.78
CA VAL A 107 -10.44 10.67 3.49
C VAL A 107 -10.63 12.17 3.30
N THR A 108 -9.53 12.89 3.15
CA THR A 108 -9.61 14.32 2.91
C THR A 108 -10.23 14.51 1.54
N ALA A 109 -11.46 15.02 1.50
CA ALA A 109 -12.10 15.37 0.24
C ALA A 109 -11.39 16.62 -0.33
N GLY A 110 -10.62 16.45 -1.40
CA GLY A 110 -9.87 17.57 -2.01
C GLY A 110 -8.68 17.10 -2.83
N PRO A 111 -7.94 18.04 -3.45
CA PRO A 111 -6.66 17.74 -4.09
C PRO A 111 -5.61 17.28 -3.07
N PRO A 112 -4.66 16.43 -3.49
CA PRO A 112 -3.45 16.22 -2.72
C PRO A 112 -2.65 17.54 -2.65
N SER A 113 -2.02 17.75 -1.51
CA SER A 113 -1.19 18.91 -1.20
C SER A 113 0.05 18.92 -2.08
N GLU A 114 0.55 20.11 -2.41
CA GLU A 114 1.85 20.25 -3.08
C GLU A 114 2.96 19.58 -2.26
N GLY A 115 3.81 18.83 -2.93
CA GLY A 115 4.88 18.04 -2.32
C GLY A 115 4.44 16.70 -1.72
N ALA A 116 3.13 16.37 -1.71
CA ALA A 116 2.68 15.04 -1.32
C ALA A 116 3.18 13.98 -2.32
N THR A 117 3.63 12.85 -1.79
CA THR A 117 4.12 11.72 -2.59
C THR A 117 3.09 10.60 -2.60
N VAL A 118 3.09 9.79 -3.65
CA VAL A 118 2.21 8.63 -3.73
C VAL A 118 2.70 7.53 -2.78
N VAL A 119 1.80 7.02 -1.93
CA VAL A 119 2.13 5.99 -0.91
C VAL A 119 1.43 4.65 -1.14
N LYS A 120 0.25 4.64 -1.78
CA LYS A 120 -0.51 3.42 -2.08
C LYS A 120 -1.27 3.57 -3.39
N ILE A 121 -1.37 2.48 -4.16
CA ILE A 121 -2.29 2.36 -5.29
C ILE A 121 -3.14 1.11 -5.09
N SER A 122 -4.45 1.27 -5.04
CA SER A 122 -5.42 0.18 -4.94
C SER A 122 -5.99 -0.17 -6.32
N GLY A 123 -6.27 -1.45 -6.54
CA GLY A 123 -7.04 -1.94 -7.70
C GLY A 123 -8.39 -2.51 -7.24
N GLY A 124 -9.35 -2.67 -8.16
CA GLY A 124 -10.68 -3.22 -7.88
C GLY A 124 -11.80 -2.17 -7.89
N GLN A 125 -12.91 -2.42 -7.18
CA GLN A 125 -14.09 -1.53 -7.18
C GLN A 125 -13.84 -0.16 -6.52
N ASP A 126 -12.76 -0.01 -5.77
CA ASP A 126 -12.30 1.24 -5.16
C ASP A 126 -10.84 1.54 -5.55
N SER A 127 -10.51 1.38 -6.83
CA SER A 127 -9.18 1.72 -7.33
C SER A 127 -8.87 3.20 -7.16
N GLY A 128 -7.65 3.48 -6.71
CA GLY A 128 -7.24 4.84 -6.41
C GLY A 128 -5.79 4.97 -6.00
N ILE A 129 -5.36 6.23 -5.91
CA ILE A 129 -4.00 6.63 -5.58
C ILE A 129 -4.07 7.39 -4.26
N GLU A 130 -3.44 6.85 -3.22
CA GLU A 130 -3.30 7.49 -1.92
C GLU A 130 -1.97 8.24 -1.86
N PHE A 131 -2.04 9.47 -1.37
CA PHE A 131 -0.89 10.35 -1.17
C PHE A 131 -0.48 10.41 0.31
N SER A 132 0.75 10.85 0.59
CA SER A 132 1.30 10.97 1.93
C SER A 132 0.51 11.91 2.86
N ASP A 133 -0.32 12.79 2.30
CA ASP A 133 -1.24 13.66 3.02
C ASP A 133 -2.63 13.04 3.25
N ARG A 134 -2.78 11.75 2.93
CA ARG A 134 -4.00 10.93 3.06
C ARG A 134 -5.12 11.29 2.10
N THR A 135 -4.83 12.09 1.08
CA THR A 135 -5.76 12.29 -0.03
C THR A 135 -5.81 11.04 -0.89
N VAL A 136 -7.01 10.65 -1.34
CA VAL A 136 -7.21 9.51 -2.25
C VAL A 136 -7.86 10.01 -3.54
N LEU A 137 -7.16 9.81 -4.66
CA LEU A 137 -7.70 10.04 -5.99
C LEU A 137 -8.25 8.73 -6.55
N ARG A 138 -9.56 8.66 -6.74
CA ARG A 138 -10.18 7.50 -7.41
C ARG A 138 -9.87 7.55 -8.90
N THR A 139 -9.40 6.43 -9.45
CA THR A 139 -9.04 6.35 -10.85
C THR A 139 -8.92 4.90 -11.33
N ASP A 140 -9.21 4.68 -12.61
CA ASP A 140 -8.89 3.45 -13.31
C ASP A 140 -7.51 3.62 -13.96
N VAL A 141 -6.46 3.56 -13.15
CA VAL A 141 -5.08 3.55 -13.68
C VAL A 141 -4.63 2.10 -13.91
N PRO A 142 -4.29 1.72 -15.14
CA PRO A 142 -3.58 0.49 -15.41
C PRO A 142 -2.29 0.42 -14.58
N LEU A 143 -2.05 -0.68 -13.89
CA LEU A 143 -0.95 -0.79 -12.91
C LEU A 143 0.45 -0.69 -13.53
N ASP A 144 0.59 -0.90 -14.84
CA ASP A 144 1.81 -0.61 -15.59
C ASP A 144 2.08 0.89 -15.74
N SER A 145 1.02 1.68 -15.89
CA SER A 145 1.04 3.15 -15.92
C SER A 145 1.14 3.76 -14.52
N ALA A 146 0.68 3.03 -13.49
CA ALA A 146 0.82 3.39 -12.08
C ALA A 146 2.30 3.54 -11.65
N TYR A 147 3.22 2.81 -12.30
CA TYR A 147 4.66 2.93 -12.04
C TYR A 147 5.21 4.34 -12.30
N LEU A 148 4.70 5.00 -13.35
CA LEU A 148 5.09 6.38 -13.64
C LEU A 148 4.60 7.27 -12.51
N ILE A 149 3.33 7.15 -12.12
CA ILE A 149 2.70 7.98 -11.07
C ILE A 149 3.39 7.84 -9.71
N LEU A 150 3.85 6.63 -9.38
CA LEU A 150 4.56 6.38 -8.12
C LEU A 150 5.87 7.17 -8.00
N ARG A 151 6.56 7.47 -9.11
CA ARG A 151 7.80 8.26 -9.11
C ARG A 151 7.57 9.77 -9.05
N GLU A 152 6.32 10.19 -8.90
CA GLU A 152 5.95 11.58 -8.99
C GLU A 152 5.62 12.21 -7.65
N SER A 153 6.02 13.47 -7.52
CA SER A 153 5.49 14.36 -6.50
C SER A 153 4.46 15.29 -7.11
N VAL A 154 3.45 15.66 -6.32
CA VAL A 154 2.50 16.72 -6.72
C VAL A 154 3.24 18.05 -6.77
N VAL A 155 3.33 18.62 -7.96
CA VAL A 155 3.92 19.95 -8.21
C VAL A 155 2.86 21.03 -8.00
N SER A 156 1.66 20.82 -8.53
CA SER A 156 0.54 21.75 -8.39
C SER A 156 -0.79 21.02 -8.53
N SER A 157 -1.86 21.59 -8.00
CA SER A 157 -3.22 21.10 -8.22
C SER A 157 -4.18 22.26 -8.53
N HIS A 158 -4.97 22.10 -9.59
CA HIS A 158 -5.86 23.12 -10.10
C HIS A 158 -7.23 22.55 -10.44
N LEU A 159 -8.27 23.35 -10.28
CA LEU A 159 -9.63 23.03 -10.73
C LEU A 159 -9.90 23.77 -12.04
N ILE A 160 -9.98 23.05 -13.15
CA ILE A 160 -10.27 23.60 -14.48
C ILE A 160 -11.61 23.03 -14.95
N GLU A 161 -12.59 23.89 -15.23
CA GLU A 161 -13.90 23.49 -15.77
C GLU A 161 -14.61 22.38 -14.96
N LYS A 162 -14.51 22.44 -13.62
CA LYS A 162 -14.99 21.44 -12.65
C LYS A 162 -14.26 20.10 -12.66
N ARG A 163 -13.19 19.97 -13.46
CA ARG A 163 -12.27 18.83 -13.41
C ARG A 163 -11.02 19.18 -12.66
N GLN A 164 -10.55 18.23 -11.87
CA GLN A 164 -9.31 18.38 -11.14
C GLN A 164 -8.15 18.04 -12.09
N GLN A 165 -7.18 18.95 -12.19
CA GLN A 165 -5.92 18.70 -12.88
C GLN A 165 -4.81 18.70 -11.84
N ILE A 166 -4.00 17.65 -11.87
CA ILE A 166 -2.87 17.49 -10.96
C ILE A 166 -1.61 17.47 -11.81
N GLU A 167 -0.72 18.40 -11.52
CA GLU A 167 0.61 18.41 -12.10
C GLU A 167 1.52 17.58 -11.23
N LEU A 168 2.13 16.59 -11.86
CA LEU A 168 3.14 15.71 -11.33
C LEU A 168 4.50 16.15 -11.87
N SER A 169 5.59 15.80 -11.19
CA SER A 169 6.96 16.21 -11.59
C SER A 169 7.37 15.85 -13.03
N SER A 170 6.70 14.87 -13.66
CA SER A 170 6.94 14.43 -15.04
C SER A 170 5.81 14.72 -16.02
N GLY A 171 4.69 15.31 -15.58
CA GLY A 171 3.57 15.59 -16.47
C GLY A 171 2.24 15.86 -15.76
N TYR A 172 1.13 15.77 -16.49
CA TYR A 172 -0.20 16.06 -15.95
C TYR A 172 -1.03 14.78 -15.80
N PHE A 173 -1.73 14.67 -14.67
CA PHE A 173 -2.72 13.65 -14.38
C PHE A 173 -4.12 14.26 -14.32
N LEU A 174 -5.08 13.59 -14.94
CA LEU A 174 -6.50 13.93 -14.92
C LEU A 174 -7.26 12.76 -14.27
N PRO A 175 -7.78 12.91 -13.04
CA PRO A 175 -8.60 11.90 -12.40
C PRO A 175 -9.91 11.68 -13.19
N LEU A 176 -10.51 10.50 -13.07
CA LEU A 176 -11.84 10.24 -13.61
C LEU A 176 -12.88 11.11 -12.88
N ASP A 177 -13.91 11.53 -13.62
CA ASP A 177 -15.07 12.23 -13.03
C ASP A 177 -15.75 11.27 -12.03
N GLY A 178 -15.89 11.70 -10.78
CA GLY A 178 -16.59 10.97 -9.71
C GLY A 178 -18.11 11.00 -9.81
#